data_AF-C9D9L6-F1
#
_entry.id   AF-C9D9L6-F1
#
_cell.length_a   1.000
_cell.length_b   1.000
_cell.length_c   1.000
_cell.angle_alpha   90.00
_cell.angle_beta   90.00
_cell.angle_gamma   90.00
#
_symmetry.space_group_name_H-M   'P 1'
#
loop_
_entity.id
_entity.type
_entity.pdbx_description
1 polymer ?
#
loop_
_entity_poly.entity_id
_entity_poly.type
_entity_poly.pdbx_seq_one_letter_code
_entity_poly.pdbx_strand_id
1 'polypeptide(L)'
;VWVDEFEAMDLLDCLDTTWSGAMVYIDDRTTKDLDRPYGRVNRKKLKSKMMQKCIANGVKFHQAKVIKVIHEESKSMLICSDGVTIQATVVLDATGFSRCLVQYDKPYNPGYQVAYGILAEVEEHPYDLNKMVFMDWRDSHLNSNLELKERNKRIPTFLYAMPFSSQRIFLEETSLVARPGLDMKDIQERMVARLRHLGINVKSIERT
;
A
#
# COMPACT_ATOMS: atom_id res chain seq x y z
N VAL A 1 -8.67 -2.04 4.59
CA VAL A 1 -8.65 -3.10 5.62
C VAL A 1 -10.07 -3.56 5.84
N TRP A 2 -10.29 -4.80 6.27
CA TRP A 2 -11.64 -5.24 6.61
C TRP A 2 -12.07 -4.58 7.93
N VAL A 3 -13.31 -4.07 7.97
CA VAL A 3 -13.78 -3.26 9.11
C VAL A 3 -13.90 -4.11 10.38
N ASP A 4 -14.37 -5.34 10.26
CA ASP A 4 -14.51 -6.31 11.35
C ASP A 4 -13.16 -6.69 11.99
N GLU A 5 -12.09 -6.76 11.20
CA GLU A 5 -10.73 -6.99 11.74
C GLU A 5 -10.25 -5.80 12.57
N PHE A 6 -10.58 -4.57 12.14
CA PHE A 6 -10.27 -3.36 12.90
C PHE A 6 -11.13 -3.23 14.16
N GLU A 7 -12.37 -3.70 14.12
CA GLU A 7 -13.23 -3.83 15.30
C GLU A 7 -12.64 -4.77 16.34
N ALA A 8 -12.22 -5.97 15.92
CA ALA A 8 -11.61 -6.96 16.81
C ALA A 8 -10.33 -6.45 17.52
N MET A 9 -9.65 -5.45 16.95
CA MET A 9 -8.45 -4.83 17.51
C MET A 9 -8.71 -3.54 18.29
N ASP A 10 -9.98 -3.11 18.44
CA ASP A 10 -10.35 -1.79 18.97
C ASP A 10 -9.66 -0.65 18.20
N LEU A 11 -9.77 -0.67 16.87
CA LEU A 11 -9.14 0.30 15.94
C LEU A 11 -10.14 0.95 14.98
N LEU A 12 -11.45 0.79 15.18
CA LEU A 12 -12.46 1.41 14.31
C LEU A 12 -12.32 2.93 14.22
N ASP A 13 -11.91 3.57 15.31
CA ASP A 13 -11.67 5.01 15.34
C ASP A 13 -10.51 5.43 14.42
N CYS A 14 -9.66 4.51 13.98
CA CYS A 14 -8.54 4.77 13.07
C CYS A 14 -8.93 4.68 11.58
N LEU A 15 -10.19 4.43 11.26
CA LEU A 15 -10.70 4.47 9.89
C LEU A 15 -11.19 5.89 9.55
N ASP A 16 -10.91 6.38 8.34
CA ASP A 16 -11.40 7.70 7.87
C ASP A 16 -12.55 7.60 6.85
N THR A 17 -12.68 6.47 6.15
CA THR A 17 -13.78 6.21 5.23
C THR A 17 -14.04 4.71 5.19
N THR A 18 -15.31 4.33 5.08
CA THR A 18 -15.74 2.94 4.98
C THR A 18 -16.71 2.77 3.83
N TRP A 19 -16.62 1.62 3.16
CA TRP A 19 -17.54 1.15 2.14
C TRP A 19 -18.24 -0.10 2.65
N SER A 20 -19.50 -0.30 2.28
CA SER A 20 -20.29 -1.45 2.75
C SER A 20 -19.80 -2.77 2.17
N GLY A 21 -19.10 -2.73 1.03
CA GLY A 21 -18.53 -3.90 0.40
C GLY A 21 -17.35 -3.57 -0.51
N ALA A 22 -16.81 -4.61 -1.15
CA ALA A 22 -15.69 -4.51 -2.06
C ALA A 22 -15.95 -5.29 -3.36
N MET A 23 -15.54 -4.73 -4.49
CA MET A 23 -15.68 -5.36 -5.81
C MET A 23 -14.33 -5.88 -6.30
N VAL A 24 -14.33 -7.07 -6.91
CA VAL A 24 -13.19 -7.64 -7.62
C VAL A 24 -13.59 -7.92 -9.06
N TYR A 25 -12.87 -7.33 -10.01
CA TYR A 25 -13.03 -7.61 -11.43
C TYR A 25 -11.87 -8.50 -11.87
N ILE A 26 -12.16 -9.75 -12.22
CA ILE A 26 -11.16 -10.73 -12.65
C ILE A 26 -10.84 -10.52 -14.14
N ASP A 27 -11.86 -10.26 -14.94
CA ASP A 27 -11.79 -9.92 -16.35
C ASP A 27 -13.06 -9.15 -16.75
N ASP A 28 -13.25 -8.83 -18.04
CA ASP A 28 -14.40 -8.04 -18.51
C ASP A 28 -15.75 -8.77 -18.35
N ARG A 29 -15.74 -10.07 -18.06
CA ARG A 29 -16.94 -10.93 -17.94
C ARG A 29 -17.20 -11.37 -16.51
N THR A 30 -16.15 -11.43 -15.69
CA THR A 30 -16.19 -12.05 -14.37
C THR A 30 -15.95 -11.02 -13.28
N THR A 31 -17.01 -10.74 -12.53
CA THR A 31 -16.98 -9.85 -11.36
C THR A 31 -17.39 -10.61 -10.11
N LYS A 32 -16.77 -10.30 -8.98
CA LYS A 32 -17.11 -10.81 -7.65
C LYS A 32 -17.45 -9.66 -6.72
N ASP A 33 -18.59 -9.79 -6.07
CA ASP A 33 -19.04 -8.90 -5.02
C ASP A 33 -18.65 -9.51 -3.67
N LEU A 34 -17.88 -8.78 -2.90
CA LEU A 34 -17.50 -9.14 -1.55
C LEU A 34 -18.38 -8.31 -0.61
N ASP A 35 -19.41 -8.95 -0.08
CA ASP A 35 -20.31 -8.38 0.93
C ASP A 35 -19.62 -8.35 2.31
N ARG A 36 -18.49 -7.66 2.36
CA ARG A 36 -17.66 -7.45 3.56
C ARG A 36 -17.19 -6.00 3.57
N PRO A 37 -17.58 -5.20 4.59
CA PRO A 37 -17.19 -3.81 4.68
C PRO A 37 -15.68 -3.61 4.67
N TYR A 38 -15.24 -2.61 3.91
CA TYR A 38 -13.83 -2.25 3.78
C TYR A 38 -13.61 -0.82 4.23
N GLY A 39 -12.55 -0.59 5.00
CA GLY A 39 -12.17 0.72 5.52
C GLY A 39 -10.84 1.20 4.96
N ARG A 40 -10.74 2.50 4.69
CA ARG A 40 -9.47 3.21 4.53
C ARG A 40 -8.96 3.62 5.91
N VAL A 41 -7.66 3.42 6.12
CA VAL A 41 -7.00 3.69 7.40
C VAL A 41 -6.48 5.12 7.42
N ASN A 42 -6.85 5.87 8.45
CA ASN A 42 -6.19 7.11 8.82
C ASN A 42 -4.81 6.79 9.42
N ARG A 43 -3.79 6.79 8.57
CA ARG A 43 -2.41 6.42 8.94
C ARG A 43 -1.86 7.25 10.11
N LYS A 44 -2.21 8.54 10.17
CA LYS A 44 -1.75 9.46 11.23
C LYS A 44 -2.39 9.08 12.57
N LYS A 45 -3.70 8.85 12.58
CA LYS A 45 -4.44 8.46 13.79
C LYS A 45 -4.01 7.08 14.28
N LEU A 46 -3.88 6.10 13.38
CA LEU A 46 -3.37 4.77 13.72
C LEU A 46 -1.97 4.86 14.34
N LYS A 47 -1.04 5.57 13.71
CA LYS A 47 0.32 5.76 14.24
C LYS A 47 0.30 6.42 15.62
N SER A 48 -0.49 7.48 15.79
CA SER A 48 -0.62 8.18 17.09
C SER A 48 -1.14 7.24 18.18
N LYS A 49 -2.23 6.51 17.91
CA LYS A 49 -2.83 5.56 18.85
C LYS A 49 -1.84 4.47 19.26
N MET A 50 -1.10 3.91 18.30
CA MET A 50 -0.07 2.90 18.59
C MET A 50 1.07 3.48 19.44
N MET A 51 1.56 4.68 19.12
CA MET A 51 2.60 5.34 19.91
C MET A 51 2.14 5.64 21.34
N GLN A 52 0.91 6.11 21.52
CA GLN A 52 0.33 6.35 22.85
C GLN A 52 0.21 5.05 23.66
N LYS A 53 -0.24 3.95 23.03
CA LYS A 53 -0.28 2.64 23.68
C LYS A 53 1.13 2.19 24.13
N CYS A 54 2.15 2.38 23.31
CA CYS A 54 3.54 2.08 23.68
C CYS A 54 3.99 2.92 24.89
N ILE A 55 3.76 4.23 24.88
CA ILE A 55 4.14 5.13 25.98
C ILE A 55 3.42 4.72 27.28
N ALA A 56 2.12 4.44 27.21
CA ALA A 56 1.33 4.03 28.37
C ALA A 56 1.81 2.70 29.00
N ASN A 57 2.48 1.85 28.21
CA ASN A 57 3.07 0.59 28.66
C ASN A 57 4.58 0.69 28.94
N GLY A 58 5.13 1.91 29.06
CA GLY A 58 6.50 2.13 29.51
C GLY A 58 7.58 1.97 28.43
N VAL A 59 7.20 1.89 27.15
CA VAL A 59 8.17 1.88 26.04
C VAL A 59 8.93 3.21 26.01
N LYS A 60 10.26 3.13 26.03
CA LYS A 60 11.14 4.29 25.88
C LYS A 60 11.48 4.50 24.41
N PHE A 61 11.24 5.70 23.92
CA PHE A 61 11.61 6.10 22.57
C PHE A 61 12.95 6.83 22.59
N HIS A 62 13.83 6.46 21.67
CA HIS A 62 15.10 7.14 21.44
C HIS A 62 15.16 7.55 19.97
N GLN A 63 15.25 8.86 19.71
CA GLN A 63 15.20 9.42 18.37
C GLN A 63 16.61 9.46 17.76
N ALA A 64 17.10 8.30 17.32
CA ALA A 64 18.35 8.19 16.59
C ALA A 64 18.25 7.06 15.55
N LYS A 65 19.12 7.10 14.54
CA LYS A 65 19.23 6.00 13.57
C LYS A 65 20.16 4.93 14.14
N VAL A 66 19.71 3.69 14.22
CA VAL A 66 20.62 2.56 14.48
C VAL A 66 21.45 2.34 13.22
N ILE A 67 22.78 2.48 13.35
CA ILE A 67 23.72 2.34 12.23
C ILE A 67 24.35 0.95 12.17
N LYS A 68 24.41 0.24 13.30
CA LYS A 68 25.00 -1.09 13.40
C LYS A 68 24.42 -1.85 14.58
N VAL A 69 24.32 -3.17 14.42
CA VAL A 69 24.05 -4.10 15.52
C VAL A 69 25.21 -5.10 15.59
N ILE A 70 25.67 -5.37 16.80
CA ILE A 70 26.70 -6.39 17.10
C ILE A 70 26.03 -7.42 18.01
N HIS A 71 26.06 -8.69 17.60
CA HIS A 71 25.52 -9.80 18.38
C HIS A 71 26.65 -10.52 19.11
N GLU A 72 26.47 -10.71 20.42
CA GLU A 72 27.30 -11.53 21.31
C GLU A 72 26.46 -12.72 21.80
N GLU A 73 27.07 -13.63 22.55
CA GLU A 73 26.44 -14.88 22.99
C GLU A 73 25.18 -14.66 23.86
N SER A 74 25.15 -13.62 24.69
CA SER A 74 24.05 -13.35 25.64
C SER A 74 23.33 -12.02 25.41
N LYS A 75 23.81 -11.17 24.49
CA LYS A 75 23.28 -9.82 24.28
C LYS A 75 23.61 -9.28 22.89
N SER A 76 22.92 -8.20 22.52
CA SER A 76 23.17 -7.41 21.33
C SER A 76 23.47 -5.97 21.72
N MET A 77 24.41 -5.34 21.01
CA MET A 77 24.71 -3.92 21.14
C MET A 77 24.28 -3.18 19.88
N LEU A 78 23.41 -2.19 20.05
CA LEU A 78 22.97 -1.29 18.99
C LEU A 78 23.78 0.00 19.07
N ILE A 79 24.42 0.38 17.97
CA ILE A 79 25.17 1.63 17.85
C ILE A 79 24.28 2.62 17.11
N CYS A 80 24.01 3.77 17.74
CA CYS A 80 23.16 4.82 17.20
C CYS A 80 23.99 5.94 16.56
N SER A 81 23.38 6.67 15.63
CA SER A 81 24.02 7.76 14.88
C SER A 81 24.47 8.96 15.72
N ASP A 82 23.93 9.09 16.94
CA ASP A 82 24.26 10.12 17.91
C ASP A 82 25.36 9.67 18.90
N GLY A 83 25.96 8.50 18.68
CA GLY A 83 27.01 7.92 19.53
C GLY A 83 26.48 7.10 20.72
N VAL A 84 25.17 7.08 20.95
CA VAL A 84 24.58 6.26 22.03
C VAL A 84 24.68 4.78 21.67
N THR A 85 25.05 3.96 22.67
CA THR A 85 25.02 2.49 22.56
C THR A 85 23.95 1.91 23.47
N ILE A 86 23.09 1.06 22.91
CA ILE A 86 21.98 0.42 23.65
C ILE A 86 22.25 -1.08 23.71
N GLN A 87 22.14 -1.69 24.89
CA GLN A 87 22.22 -3.14 25.06
C GLN A 87 20.80 -3.73 25.09
N ALA A 88 20.60 -4.85 24.40
CA ALA A 88 19.34 -5.58 24.37
C ALA A 88 19.56 -7.09 24.30
N THR A 89 18.64 -7.88 24.85
CA THR A 89 18.66 -9.35 24.71
C THR A 89 18.09 -9.79 23.36
N VAL A 90 17.12 -9.05 22.83
CA VAL A 90 16.47 -9.29 21.54
C VAL A 90 16.36 -7.98 20.77
N VAL A 91 16.63 -8.04 19.46
CA VAL A 91 16.48 -6.90 18.55
C VAL A 91 15.47 -7.26 17.46
N LEU A 92 14.38 -6.48 17.35
CA LEU A 92 13.45 -6.55 16.23
C LEU A 92 13.78 -5.44 15.24
N ASP A 93 14.21 -5.81 14.03
CA ASP A 93 14.39 -4.85 12.93
C ASP A 93 13.02 -4.50 12.32
N ALA A 94 12.51 -3.32 12.68
CA ALA A 94 11.29 -2.73 12.12
C ALA A 94 11.57 -1.60 11.12
N THR A 95 12.73 -1.60 10.45
CA THR A 95 13.15 -0.54 9.50
C THR A 95 12.42 -0.57 8.15
N GLY A 96 11.48 -1.50 7.97
CA GLY A 96 10.70 -1.62 6.74
C GLY A 96 11.57 -2.00 5.54
N PHE A 97 11.44 -1.27 4.44
CA PHE A 97 12.16 -1.58 3.20
C PHE A 97 13.68 -1.39 3.31
N SER A 98 14.17 -0.51 4.19
CA SER A 98 15.59 -0.15 4.28
C SER A 98 16.50 -1.30 4.72
N ARG A 99 15.98 -2.29 5.47
CA ARG A 99 16.64 -3.56 5.85
C ARG A 99 18.11 -3.40 6.26
N CYS A 100 18.42 -2.33 6.98
CA CYS A 100 19.82 -1.92 7.14
C CYS A 100 20.58 -2.76 8.19
N LEU A 101 19.89 -3.61 8.95
CA LEU A 101 20.48 -4.36 10.06
C LEU A 101 20.50 -5.88 9.85
N VAL A 102 19.82 -6.40 8.83
CA VAL A 102 19.73 -7.86 8.56
C VAL A 102 20.66 -8.25 7.42
N GLN A 103 21.53 -9.24 7.67
CA GLN A 103 22.40 -9.86 6.68
C GLN A 103 21.85 -11.23 6.28
N TYR A 104 21.92 -11.56 4.99
CA TYR A 104 21.47 -12.84 4.45
C TYR A 104 22.69 -13.65 4.01
N ASP A 105 22.62 -14.97 4.20
CA ASP A 105 23.61 -15.94 3.73
C ASP A 105 23.59 -16.15 2.21
N LYS A 106 22.53 -15.69 1.54
CA LYS A 106 22.31 -15.81 0.09
C LYS A 106 22.10 -14.46 -0.58
N PRO A 107 22.39 -14.35 -1.90
CA PRO A 107 22.06 -13.16 -2.67
C PRO A 107 20.58 -12.80 -2.51
N TYR A 108 20.35 -11.55 -2.09
CA TYR A 108 19.02 -11.03 -1.85
C TYR A 108 18.32 -10.71 -3.17
N ASN A 109 17.34 -11.54 -3.55
CA ASN A 109 16.55 -11.39 -4.79
C ASN A 109 15.03 -11.57 -4.52
N PRO A 110 14.41 -10.62 -3.80
CA PRO A 110 13.01 -10.70 -3.39
C PRO A 110 12.05 -10.48 -4.56
N GLY A 111 10.77 -10.79 -4.34
CA GLY A 111 9.68 -10.23 -5.12
C GLY A 111 9.42 -8.78 -4.73
N TYR A 112 9.20 -7.92 -5.71
CA TYR A 112 8.85 -6.52 -5.49
C TYR A 112 7.40 -6.29 -5.88
N GLN A 113 6.63 -5.69 -4.98
CA GLN A 113 5.35 -5.07 -5.30
C GLN A 113 5.61 -3.61 -5.67
N VAL A 114 5.01 -3.14 -6.76
CA VAL A 114 5.14 -1.75 -7.22
C VAL A 114 3.74 -1.19 -7.40
N ALA A 115 3.49 0.00 -6.88
CA ALA A 115 2.20 0.67 -6.99
C ALA A 115 2.38 2.14 -7.36
N TYR A 116 1.46 2.66 -8.16
CA TYR A 116 1.35 4.07 -8.48
C TYR A 116 -0.07 4.54 -8.13
N GLY A 117 -0.16 5.33 -7.05
CA GLY A 117 -1.41 5.80 -6.49
C GLY A 117 -1.56 7.32 -6.56
N ILE A 118 -2.78 7.79 -6.81
CA ILE A 118 -3.18 9.19 -6.77
C ILE A 118 -4.46 9.35 -5.96
N LEU A 119 -4.55 10.40 -5.15
CA LEU A 119 -5.80 10.91 -4.64
C LEU A 119 -6.19 12.11 -5.50
N ALA A 120 -7.32 12.05 -6.18
CA ALA A 120 -7.64 12.98 -7.24
C ALA A 120 -9.05 13.58 -7.08
N GLU A 121 -9.14 14.86 -7.44
CA GLU A 121 -10.41 15.47 -7.82
C GLU A 121 -10.60 15.25 -9.32
N VAL A 122 -11.78 14.77 -9.71
CA VAL A 122 -12.14 14.41 -11.09
C VAL A 122 -13.43 15.10 -11.51
N GLU A 123 -13.71 15.16 -12.80
CA GLU A 123 -15.02 15.61 -13.29
C GLU A 123 -16.13 14.63 -12.88
N GLU A 124 -15.91 13.35 -13.13
CA GLU A 124 -16.74 12.24 -12.68
C GLU A 124 -15.95 10.93 -12.75
N HIS A 125 -16.49 9.86 -12.16
CA HIS A 125 -15.96 8.51 -12.31
C HIS A 125 -17.08 7.46 -12.31
N PRO A 126 -16.88 6.28 -12.91
CA PRO A 126 -17.93 5.28 -13.06
C PRO A 126 -18.14 4.39 -11.81
N TYR A 127 -17.36 4.57 -10.74
CA TYR A 127 -17.39 3.69 -9.57
C TYR A 127 -18.56 4.00 -8.61
N ASP A 128 -19.15 2.93 -8.07
CA ASP A 128 -20.17 2.98 -7.02
C ASP A 128 -19.60 3.60 -5.73
N LEU A 129 -20.30 4.57 -5.14
CA LEU A 129 -19.85 5.24 -3.91
C LEU A 129 -19.97 4.38 -2.66
N ASN A 130 -20.80 3.33 -2.66
CA ASN A 130 -20.99 2.44 -1.51
C ASN A 130 -19.97 1.31 -1.46
N LYS A 131 -19.23 1.10 -2.56
CA LYS A 131 -18.26 0.00 -2.69
C LYS A 131 -16.90 0.52 -3.10
N MET A 132 -15.87 -0.14 -2.58
CA MET A 132 -14.53 0.08 -3.10
C MET A 132 -14.16 -1.00 -4.11
N VAL A 133 -13.34 -0.68 -5.10
CA VAL A 133 -12.78 -1.66 -6.02
C VAL A 133 -11.48 -2.19 -5.42
N PHE A 134 -11.51 -3.43 -4.96
CA PHE A 134 -10.38 -4.07 -4.30
C PHE A 134 -9.34 -4.56 -5.29
N MET A 135 -9.75 -5.17 -6.39
CA MET A 135 -8.81 -5.54 -7.45
C MET A 135 -9.51 -5.55 -8.80
N ASP A 136 -9.12 -4.65 -9.70
CA ASP A 136 -9.58 -4.65 -11.09
C ASP A 136 -8.47 -5.08 -12.05
N TRP A 137 -8.50 -6.35 -12.44
CA TRP A 137 -7.55 -7.01 -13.34
C TRP A 137 -7.90 -6.85 -14.82
N ARG A 138 -9.00 -6.16 -15.16
CA ARG A 138 -9.40 -5.97 -16.57
C ARG A 138 -8.31 -5.22 -17.33
N ASP A 139 -8.00 -5.71 -18.54
CA ASP A 139 -6.96 -5.16 -19.41
C ASP A 139 -7.49 -4.63 -20.75
N SER A 140 -8.81 -4.56 -20.92
CA SER A 140 -9.48 -4.08 -22.14
C SER A 140 -9.07 -2.65 -22.53
N HIS A 141 -8.74 -1.82 -21.54
CA HIS A 141 -8.17 -0.49 -21.72
C HIS A 141 -6.83 -0.47 -22.49
N LEU A 142 -6.16 -1.63 -22.64
CA LEU A 142 -4.91 -1.79 -23.37
C LEU A 142 -5.10 -2.29 -24.82
N ASN A 143 -6.33 -2.61 -25.25
CA ASN A 143 -6.58 -3.22 -26.57
C ASN A 143 -6.08 -2.40 -27.76
N SER A 144 -6.04 -1.06 -27.64
CA SER A 144 -5.55 -0.16 -28.68
C SER A 144 -4.02 0.03 -28.66
N ASN A 145 -3.31 -0.53 -27.68
CA ASN A 145 -1.86 -0.46 -27.57
C ASN A 145 -1.29 -1.87 -27.32
N LEU A 146 -1.03 -2.58 -28.43
CA LEU A 146 -0.57 -3.97 -28.41
C LEU A 146 0.73 -4.16 -27.63
N GLU A 147 1.66 -3.21 -27.70
CA GLU A 147 2.93 -3.28 -26.96
C GLU A 147 2.70 -3.24 -25.44
N LEU A 148 1.88 -2.28 -24.98
CA LEU A 148 1.52 -2.16 -23.57
C LEU A 148 0.72 -3.38 -23.09
N LYS A 149 -0.13 -3.92 -23.95
CA LYS A 149 -0.88 -5.16 -23.66
C LYS A 149 0.04 -6.37 -23.51
N GLU A 150 1.04 -6.53 -24.39
CA GLU A 150 2.03 -7.60 -24.27
C GLU A 150 2.92 -7.44 -23.01
N ARG A 151 3.26 -6.21 -22.63
CA ARG A 151 3.92 -5.93 -21.34
C ARG A 151 3.04 -6.36 -20.15
N ASN A 152 1.75 -6.03 -20.19
CA ASN A 152 0.80 -6.40 -19.14
C ASN A 152 0.59 -7.92 -19.03
N LYS A 153 0.55 -8.65 -20.16
CA LYS A 153 0.46 -10.12 -20.12
C LYS A 153 1.64 -10.78 -19.40
N ARG A 154 2.85 -10.21 -19.54
CA ARG A 154 4.05 -10.75 -18.87
C ARG A 154 4.07 -10.44 -17.38
N ILE A 155 3.72 -9.21 -17.00
CA ILE A 155 3.67 -8.75 -15.61
C ILE A 155 2.38 -7.96 -15.44
N PRO A 156 1.28 -8.58 -15.00
CA PRO A 156 -0.02 -7.91 -14.94
C PRO A 156 -0.08 -6.89 -13.80
N THR A 157 -0.87 -5.86 -14.01
CA THR A 157 -1.27 -4.91 -12.97
C THR A 157 -2.78 -4.95 -12.76
N PHE A 158 -3.21 -4.46 -11.61
CA PHE A 158 -4.62 -4.26 -11.28
C PHE A 158 -4.82 -2.92 -10.60
N LEU A 159 -6.05 -2.42 -10.63
CA LEU A 159 -6.41 -1.15 -9.99
C LEU A 159 -7.13 -1.37 -8.65
N TYR A 160 -6.74 -0.61 -7.63
CA TYR A 160 -7.59 -0.24 -6.49
C TYR A 160 -8.32 1.07 -6.79
N ALA A 161 -9.62 1.14 -6.50
CA ALA A 161 -10.39 2.39 -6.57
C ALA A 161 -11.23 2.60 -5.29
N MET A 162 -11.08 3.76 -4.68
CA MET A 162 -11.73 4.12 -3.42
C MET A 162 -12.45 5.45 -3.58
N PRO A 163 -13.73 5.45 -3.99
CA PRO A 163 -14.49 6.66 -4.22
C PRO A 163 -14.94 7.30 -2.89
N PHE A 164 -14.68 8.59 -2.72
CA PHE A 164 -15.12 9.38 -1.56
C PHE A 164 -16.37 10.23 -1.88
N SER A 165 -16.53 10.59 -3.15
CA SER A 165 -17.70 11.27 -3.72
C SER A 165 -17.64 11.12 -5.25
N SER A 166 -18.67 11.54 -5.99
CA SER A 166 -18.66 11.48 -7.47
C SER A 166 -17.48 12.21 -8.14
N GLN A 167 -16.84 13.15 -7.43
CA GLN A 167 -15.74 13.98 -7.93
C GLN A 167 -14.43 13.77 -7.17
N ARG A 168 -14.37 12.85 -6.20
CA ARG A 168 -13.17 12.66 -5.38
C ARG A 168 -12.90 11.18 -5.16
N ILE A 169 -11.73 10.72 -5.60
CA ILE A 169 -11.41 9.29 -5.63
C ILE A 169 -9.92 9.04 -5.41
N PHE A 170 -9.60 7.96 -4.69
CA PHE A 170 -8.25 7.41 -4.67
C PHE A 170 -8.15 6.25 -5.65
N LEU A 171 -7.10 6.25 -6.46
CA LEU A 171 -6.86 5.27 -7.51
C LEU A 171 -5.41 4.80 -7.41
N GLU A 172 -5.18 3.49 -7.44
CA GLU A 172 -3.82 2.93 -7.35
C GLU A 172 -3.67 1.72 -8.27
N GLU A 173 -2.91 1.89 -9.35
CA GLU A 173 -2.51 0.78 -10.21
C GLU A 173 -1.34 0.06 -9.53
N THR A 174 -1.41 -1.27 -9.42
CA THR A 174 -0.47 -2.10 -8.65
C THR A 174 -0.02 -3.32 -9.45
N SER A 175 1.30 -3.55 -9.50
CA SER A 175 1.88 -4.85 -9.84
C SER A 175 2.06 -5.65 -8.55
N LEU A 176 1.36 -6.79 -8.46
CA LEU A 176 1.31 -7.60 -7.23
C LEU A 176 2.70 -8.08 -6.79
N VAL A 177 3.45 -8.69 -7.71
CA VAL A 177 4.80 -9.15 -7.45
C VAL A 177 5.54 -9.33 -8.77
N ALA A 178 6.76 -8.79 -8.86
CA ALA A 178 7.64 -8.96 -10.00
C ALA A 178 9.11 -9.09 -9.57
N ARG A 179 9.93 -9.74 -10.40
CA ARG A 179 11.39 -9.86 -10.24
C ARG A 179 12.09 -9.65 -11.58
N PRO A 180 12.77 -8.52 -11.82
CA PRO A 180 12.81 -7.31 -10.99
C PRO A 180 11.43 -6.64 -10.86
N GLY A 181 11.31 -5.65 -9.96
CA GLY A 181 10.10 -4.84 -9.84
C GLY A 181 9.75 -4.13 -11.15
N LEU A 182 8.45 -3.92 -11.38
CA LEU A 182 7.96 -3.20 -12.57
C LEU A 182 8.50 -1.76 -12.57
N ASP A 183 8.87 -1.27 -13.75
CA ASP A 183 9.33 0.11 -13.89
C ASP A 183 8.19 1.11 -13.59
N MET A 184 8.53 2.21 -12.90
CA MET A 184 7.55 3.22 -12.48
C MET A 184 6.87 3.90 -13.68
N LYS A 185 7.59 4.07 -14.80
CA LYS A 185 7.00 4.63 -16.02
C LYS A 185 6.00 3.67 -16.65
N ASP A 186 6.28 2.36 -16.64
CA ASP A 186 5.37 1.34 -17.18
C ASP A 186 4.03 1.34 -16.44
N ILE A 187 4.04 1.32 -15.10
CA ILE A 187 2.79 1.34 -14.32
C ILE A 187 2.01 2.65 -14.47
N GLN A 188 2.70 3.79 -14.62
CA GLN A 188 2.06 5.08 -14.93
C GLN A 188 1.40 5.09 -16.30
N GLU A 189 2.06 4.54 -17.34
CA GLU A 189 1.49 4.43 -18.69
C GLU A 189 0.20 3.60 -18.68
N ARG A 190 0.15 2.51 -17.92
CA ARG A 190 -1.04 1.67 -17.75
C ARG A 190 -2.17 2.40 -17.03
N MET A 191 -1.85 3.09 -15.94
CA MET A 191 -2.80 3.93 -15.22
C MET A 191 -3.41 4.99 -16.14
N VAL A 192 -2.60 5.70 -16.93
CA VAL A 192 -3.08 6.72 -17.89
C VAL A 192 -4.00 6.10 -18.96
N ALA A 193 -3.63 4.93 -19.51
CA ALA A 193 -4.46 4.23 -20.47
C ALA A 193 -5.82 3.84 -19.87
N ARG A 194 -5.84 3.36 -18.62
CA ARG A 194 -7.06 3.01 -17.90
C ARG A 194 -7.94 4.23 -17.64
N LEU A 195 -7.40 5.33 -17.14
CA LEU A 195 -8.17 6.56 -16.89
C LEU A 195 -8.83 7.08 -18.16
N ARG A 196 -8.08 7.12 -19.26
CA ARG A 196 -8.62 7.53 -20.56
C ARG A 196 -9.74 6.61 -21.03
N HIS A 197 -9.55 5.29 -20.91
CA HIS A 197 -10.56 4.31 -21.30
C HIS A 197 -11.85 4.44 -20.48
N LEU A 198 -11.74 4.79 -19.20
CA LEU A 198 -12.87 4.99 -18.30
C LEU A 198 -13.48 6.41 -18.36
N GLY A 199 -12.92 7.31 -19.17
CA GLY A 199 -13.37 8.71 -19.25
C GLY A 199 -13.10 9.52 -17.98
N ILE A 200 -12.16 9.10 -17.12
CA ILE A 200 -11.86 9.79 -15.86
C ILE A 200 -10.92 10.96 -16.16
N ASN A 201 -11.47 12.18 -16.13
CA ASN A 201 -10.73 13.43 -16.30
C ASN A 201 -10.29 13.98 -14.94
N VAL A 202 -8.97 14.01 -14.69
CA VAL A 202 -8.38 14.51 -13.45
C VAL A 202 -8.27 16.03 -13.49
N LYS A 203 -8.91 16.72 -12.54
CA LYS A 203 -8.81 18.18 -12.34
C LYS A 203 -7.57 18.53 -11.51
N SER A 204 -7.36 17.79 -10.43
CA SER A 204 -6.23 18.02 -9.53
C SER A 204 -5.81 16.73 -8.81
N ILE A 205 -4.55 16.65 -8.42
CA ILE A 205 -4.01 15.55 -7.59
C ILE A 205 -3.66 16.14 -6.22
N GLU A 206 -4.26 15.58 -5.17
CA GLU A 206 -3.95 15.94 -3.79
C GLU A 206 -2.57 15.40 -3.41
N ARG A 207 -1.74 16.25 -2.82
CA ARG A 207 -0.49 15.80 -2.18
C ARG A 207 -0.84 15.10 -0.88
N THR A 208 -0.73 13.77 -0.86
CA THR A 208 -0.82 12.93 0.36
C THR A 208 0.44 12.99 1.22
#